data_AF-A0A2W5EJ77-F1
#
_entry.id   AF-A0A2W5EJ77-F1
#
_cell.length_a   1.000
_cell.length_b   1.000
_cell.length_c   1.000
_cell.angle_alpha   90.00
_cell.angle_beta   90.00
_cell.angle_gamma   90.00
#
_symmetry.space_group_name_H-M   'P 1'
#
loop_
_entity.id
_entity.type
_entity.pdbx_description
1 polymer ?
#
loop_
_entity_poly.entity_id
_entity_poly.type
_entity_poly.pdbx_seq_one_letter_code
_entity_poly.pdbx_strand_id
1 'polypeptide(L)'
;MMQKGKKNSIGKVMLTSVTMLTSILTLHAQKDKDKQPAVNVYSTFTPTLGNTQMPNFGNKNASLPSLPKADFDYQVVDQNLFFPQSPGSLHPITLSIPEGTDWKRNNFFKLGYGNYKTPYAEGNFAMGDGENSSFTLRGLHTSSQGKLPQQKFYKTEASL
;
A
#
# COMPACT_ATOMS: atom_id res chain seq x y z
N MET A 1 52.88 38.80 26.38
CA MET A 1 52.24 37.91 27.39
C MET A 1 50.73 38.10 27.30
N MET A 2 49.99 37.02 27.02
CA MET A 2 48.54 36.98 26.75
C MET A 2 47.66 37.43 27.93
N GLN A 3 46.60 38.19 27.66
CA GLN A 3 45.40 38.29 28.50
C GLN A 3 44.25 37.60 27.77
N LYS A 4 43.80 36.47 28.34
CA LYS A 4 42.77 35.56 27.81
C LYS A 4 41.37 36.13 28.10
N GLY A 5 40.50 36.12 27.08
CA GLY A 5 39.15 36.68 27.12
C GLY A 5 38.19 35.97 28.08
N LYS A 6 37.43 36.78 28.82
CA LYS A 6 36.29 36.38 29.66
C LYS A 6 34.99 36.46 28.85
N LYS A 7 34.66 35.38 28.13
CA LYS A 7 33.32 35.15 27.55
C LYS A 7 33.01 33.67 27.73
N ASN A 8 32.15 33.28 28.69
CA ASN A 8 31.45 31.97 28.75
C ASN A 8 30.56 31.76 30.00
N SER A 9 30.03 32.81 30.65
CA SER A 9 29.17 32.63 31.85
C SER A 9 27.67 32.66 31.56
N ILE A 10 27.22 33.40 30.55
CA ILE A 10 25.78 33.65 30.32
C ILE A 10 25.09 32.46 29.63
N GLY A 11 25.78 31.79 28.70
CA GLY A 11 25.23 30.62 28.01
C GLY A 11 25.02 29.40 28.92
N LYS A 12 25.81 29.25 29.98
CA LYS A 12 25.66 28.14 30.93
C LYS A 12 24.43 28.29 31.82
N VAL A 13 24.09 29.51 32.22
CA VAL A 13 22.92 29.80 33.08
C VAL A 13 21.60 29.62 32.32
N MET A 14 21.57 29.96 31.04
CA MET A 14 20.40 29.70 30.19
C MET A 14 20.19 28.22 29.92
N LEU A 15 21.25 27.44 29.70
CA LEU A 15 21.12 26.01 29.45
C LEU A 15 20.64 25.23 30.69
N THR A 16 21.07 25.61 31.90
CA THR A 16 20.60 24.96 33.14
C THR A 16 19.14 25.25 33.45
N SER A 17 18.64 26.45 33.11
CA SER A 17 17.24 26.83 33.35
C SER A 17 16.26 26.08 32.44
N VAL A 18 16.64 25.78 31.20
CA VAL A 18 15.79 25.06 30.23
C VAL A 18 15.64 23.57 30.58
N THR A 19 16.67 22.92 31.12
CA THR A 19 16.59 21.53 31.61
C THR A 19 15.75 21.37 32.87
N MET A 20 15.68 22.41 33.72
CA MET A 20 14.85 22.37 34.93
C MET A 20 13.35 22.49 34.60
N LEU A 21 13.00 23.28 33.57
CA LEU A 21 11.61 23.48 33.17
C LEU A 21 10.99 22.25 32.47
N THR A 22 11.80 21.43 31.80
CA THR A 22 11.35 20.21 31.09
C THR A 22 11.09 19.03 32.02
N SER A 23 11.64 19.03 33.24
CA SER A 23 11.47 17.92 34.21
C SER A 23 10.16 17.99 35.01
N ILE A 24 9.47 19.14 34.98
CA ILE A 24 8.24 19.39 35.76
C ILE A 24 6.99 18.86 35.01
N LEU A 25 7.08 18.65 33.70
CA LEU A 25 5.92 18.31 32.85
C LEU A 25 5.58 16.80 32.78
N THR A 26 6.36 15.91 33.41
CA THR A 26 6.15 14.44 33.35
C THR A 26 5.54 13.81 34.61
N LEU A 27 4.98 14.60 35.52
CA LEU A 27 4.31 14.09 36.73
C LEU A 27 2.84 13.74 36.46
N HIS A 28 2.57 12.62 35.81
CA HIS A 28 1.23 12.03 35.77
C HIS A 28 1.26 10.51 36.00
N ALA A 29 0.56 10.10 37.07
CA ALA A 29 -0.03 8.79 37.35
C ALA A 29 0.85 7.64 37.92
N GLN A 30 0.94 7.55 39.25
CA GLN A 30 1.01 6.27 39.96
C GLN A 30 -0.36 6.00 40.62
N LYS A 31 -1.05 4.96 40.16
CA LYS A 31 -2.29 4.44 40.75
C LYS A 31 -1.90 3.28 41.67
N ASP A 32 -2.16 3.45 42.97
CA ASP A 32 -1.94 2.42 43.99
C ASP A 32 -2.62 1.09 43.61
N LYS A 33 -1.84 0.00 43.65
CA LYS A 33 -2.27 -1.38 43.34
C LYS A 33 -2.51 -2.23 44.59
N ASP A 34 -2.65 -1.63 45.77
CA ASP A 34 -2.64 -2.38 47.05
C ASP A 34 -4.01 -2.67 47.68
N LYS A 35 -5.08 -2.79 46.88
CA LYS A 35 -6.39 -3.25 47.38
C LYS A 35 -6.95 -4.39 46.53
N GLN A 36 -6.55 -5.61 46.86
CA GLN A 36 -7.25 -6.83 46.42
C GLN A 36 -8.42 -7.07 47.40
N PRO A 37 -9.69 -7.11 46.96
CA PRO A 37 -10.80 -7.45 47.85
C PRO A 37 -10.73 -8.95 48.22
N ALA A 38 -10.61 -9.25 49.51
CA ALA A 38 -10.65 -10.62 50.02
C ALA A 38 -12.06 -11.22 49.84
N VAL A 39 -12.14 -12.37 49.14
CA VAL A 39 -13.39 -13.10 48.91
C VAL A 39 -13.47 -14.26 49.90
N ASN A 40 -14.41 -14.19 50.84
CA ASN A 40 -14.68 -15.29 51.77
C ASN A 40 -15.67 -16.28 51.13
N VAL A 41 -15.25 -17.53 50.94
CA VAL A 41 -16.08 -18.62 50.41
C VAL A 41 -16.74 -19.34 51.59
N TYR A 42 -18.07 -19.29 51.69
CA TYR A 42 -18.84 -20.08 52.65
C TYR A 42 -19.53 -21.23 51.92
N SER A 43 -19.27 -22.45 52.39
CA SER A 43 -19.92 -23.73 52.03
C SER A 43 -19.15 -24.62 51.04
N THR A 44 -18.54 -25.68 51.59
CA THR A 44 -18.09 -26.85 50.83
C THR A 44 -19.28 -27.79 50.60
N PHE A 45 -19.86 -27.73 49.40
CA PHE A 45 -20.93 -28.64 48.98
C PHE A 45 -20.36 -30.04 48.74
N THR A 46 -20.89 -31.05 49.44
CA THR A 46 -20.50 -32.45 49.27
C THR A 46 -21.67 -33.22 48.65
N PRO A 47 -21.73 -33.39 47.32
CA PRO A 47 -22.83 -34.12 46.70
C PRO A 47 -22.70 -35.62 46.98
N THR A 48 -23.78 -36.24 47.45
CA THR A 48 -23.90 -37.69 47.47
C THR A 48 -24.58 -38.18 46.18
N LEU A 49 -24.08 -39.28 45.63
CA LEU A 49 -24.64 -39.92 44.44
C LEU A 49 -25.87 -40.73 44.85
N GLY A 50 -27.07 -40.21 44.57
CA GLY A 50 -28.29 -41.01 44.59
C GLY A 50 -28.19 -42.11 43.53
N ASN A 51 -28.60 -43.35 43.86
CA ASN A 51 -28.52 -44.49 42.97
C ASN A 51 -29.26 -44.23 41.65
N THR A 52 -28.51 -43.93 40.60
CA THR A 52 -29.03 -43.80 39.24
C THR A 52 -29.15 -45.21 38.63
N GLN A 53 -30.37 -45.58 38.23
CA GLN A 53 -30.59 -46.79 37.44
C GLN A 53 -29.91 -46.58 36.08
N MET A 54 -29.07 -47.53 35.66
CA MET A 54 -28.33 -47.45 34.40
C MET A 54 -29.32 -47.40 33.23
N PRO A 55 -29.30 -46.35 32.37
CA PRO A 55 -30.18 -46.30 31.21
C PRO A 55 -29.84 -47.47 30.27
N ASN A 56 -30.81 -48.32 29.99
CA ASN A 56 -30.62 -49.45 29.08
C ASN A 56 -30.66 -48.90 27.64
N PHE A 57 -29.48 -48.64 27.07
CA PHE A 57 -29.31 -48.23 25.67
C PHE A 57 -29.49 -49.44 24.74
N GLY A 58 -30.68 -50.02 24.75
CA GLY A 58 -31.06 -51.01 23.75
C GLY A 58 -30.94 -50.38 22.36
N ASN A 59 -30.13 -50.99 21.49
CA ASN A 59 -29.90 -50.60 20.11
C ASN A 59 -31.22 -50.55 19.31
N LYS A 60 -31.97 -49.45 19.43
CA LYS A 60 -32.96 -49.09 18.42
C LYS A 60 -32.23 -48.35 17.30
N ASN A 61 -31.60 -49.13 16.43
CA ASN A 61 -31.33 -48.68 15.07
C ASN A 61 -32.69 -48.48 14.38
N ALA A 62 -33.38 -47.38 14.70
CA ALA A 62 -34.41 -46.87 13.83
C ALA A 62 -33.68 -46.43 12.56
N SER A 63 -33.70 -47.29 11.54
CA SER A 63 -33.24 -46.93 10.21
C SER A 63 -34.05 -45.72 9.78
N LEU A 64 -33.45 -44.53 9.88
CA LEU A 64 -34.05 -43.30 9.41
C LEU A 64 -34.31 -43.50 7.91
N PRO A 65 -35.55 -43.28 7.40
CA PRO A 65 -35.79 -43.41 5.97
C PRO A 65 -34.85 -42.42 5.26
N SER A 66 -34.06 -42.93 4.32
CA SER A 66 -33.17 -42.11 3.52
C SER A 66 -34.00 -41.07 2.80
N LEU A 67 -33.79 -39.78 3.10
CA LEU A 67 -34.42 -38.70 2.37
C LEU A 67 -34.09 -38.87 0.87
N PRO A 68 -35.08 -38.80 -0.03
CA PRO A 68 -34.80 -38.84 -1.46
C PRO A 68 -33.90 -37.65 -1.77
N LYS A 69 -32.73 -37.93 -2.38
CA LYS A 69 -31.88 -36.86 -2.92
C LYS A 69 -32.71 -36.11 -3.97
N ALA A 70 -32.87 -34.81 -3.77
CA ALA A 70 -33.42 -33.93 -4.79
C ALA A 70 -32.45 -33.94 -5.98
N ASP A 71 -32.90 -34.49 -7.11
CA ASP A 71 -32.16 -34.45 -8.35
C ASP A 71 -32.46 -33.12 -9.04
N PHE A 72 -31.44 -32.28 -9.17
CA PHE A 72 -31.58 -30.97 -9.81
C PHE A 72 -31.07 -31.07 -11.24
N ASP A 73 -31.99 -31.24 -12.19
CA ASP A 73 -31.68 -31.13 -13.62
C ASP A 73 -31.56 -29.64 -14.00
N TYR A 74 -30.40 -29.06 -13.72
CA TYR A 74 -30.10 -27.69 -14.13
C TYR A 74 -29.38 -27.69 -15.47
N GLN A 75 -30.15 -27.46 -16.55
CA GLN A 75 -29.59 -27.20 -17.87
C GLN A 75 -29.12 -25.75 -17.96
N VAL A 76 -27.82 -25.54 -17.82
CA VAL A 76 -27.17 -24.27 -18.15
C VAL A 76 -27.19 -24.13 -19.67
N VAL A 77 -28.02 -23.24 -20.20
CA VAL A 77 -27.95 -22.87 -21.62
C VAL A 77 -26.82 -21.86 -21.79
N ASP A 78 -25.84 -22.19 -22.63
CA ASP A 78 -24.74 -21.29 -22.96
C ASP A 78 -25.31 -20.02 -23.63
N GLN A 79 -25.31 -18.92 -22.88
CA GLN A 79 -25.57 -17.61 -23.46
C GLN A 79 -24.32 -17.20 -24.23
N ASN A 80 -24.40 -17.17 -25.55
CA ASN A 80 -23.36 -16.62 -26.41
C ASN A 80 -23.28 -15.10 -26.19
N LEU A 81 -22.59 -14.71 -25.12
CA LEU A 81 -22.36 -13.32 -24.75
C LEU A 81 -21.28 -12.76 -25.67
N PHE A 82 -21.70 -12.37 -26.88
CA PHE A 82 -20.85 -11.60 -27.76
C PHE A 82 -20.74 -10.19 -27.18
N PHE A 83 -19.63 -9.90 -26.52
CA PHE A 83 -19.30 -8.54 -26.08
C PHE A 83 -18.61 -7.83 -27.24
N PRO A 84 -19.28 -6.96 -28.01
CA PRO A 84 -18.56 -6.08 -28.92
C PRO A 84 -17.73 -5.13 -28.06
N GLN A 85 -16.45 -5.46 -27.89
CA GLN A 85 -15.45 -4.50 -27.46
C GLN A 85 -15.28 -3.50 -28.61
N SER A 86 -16.19 -2.52 -28.72
CA SER A 86 -15.98 -1.38 -29.61
C SER A 86 -15.01 -0.45 -28.90
N PRO A 87 -13.77 -0.25 -29.40
CA PRO A 87 -12.93 0.82 -28.87
C PRO A 87 -13.68 2.14 -29.08
N GLY A 88 -14.00 2.83 -27.99
CA GLY A 88 -14.53 4.19 -28.08
C GLY A 88 -13.56 5.06 -28.88
N SER A 89 -14.10 5.87 -29.79
CA SER A 89 -13.28 6.79 -30.58
C SER A 89 -12.57 7.78 -29.64
N LEU A 90 -11.26 7.65 -29.54
CA LEU A 90 -10.43 8.61 -28.83
C LEU A 90 -10.25 9.82 -29.74
N HIS A 91 -10.95 10.91 -29.43
CA HIS A 91 -10.71 12.18 -30.09
C HIS A 91 -9.55 12.89 -29.37
N PRO A 92 -8.45 13.22 -30.07
CA PRO A 92 -7.39 14.00 -29.47
C PRO A 92 -7.92 15.41 -29.19
N ILE A 93 -7.90 15.83 -27.93
CA ILE A 93 -8.08 17.23 -27.57
C ILE A 93 -6.76 17.92 -27.92
N THR A 94 -6.78 18.76 -28.96
CA THR A 94 -5.60 19.53 -29.35
C THR A 94 -5.25 20.50 -28.22
N LEU A 95 -4.03 20.39 -27.71
CA LEU A 95 -3.46 21.38 -26.81
C LEU A 95 -3.16 22.65 -27.64
N SER A 96 -3.91 23.72 -27.42
CA SER A 96 -3.57 25.04 -27.98
C SER A 96 -2.28 25.53 -27.33
N ILE A 97 -1.16 25.42 -28.04
CA ILE A 97 0.11 26.01 -27.63
C ILE A 97 -0.08 27.52 -27.75
N PRO A 98 0.02 28.30 -26.66
CA PRO A 98 -0.11 29.74 -26.75
C PRO A 98 1.04 30.28 -27.62
N GLU A 99 0.67 31.02 -28.67
CA GLU A 99 1.60 31.80 -29.48
C GLU A 99 2.34 32.77 -28.55
N GLY A 100 3.68 32.69 -28.53
CA GLY A 100 4.52 33.38 -27.53
C GLY A 100 5.14 32.46 -26.49
N THR A 101 5.03 31.14 -26.64
CA THR A 101 5.87 30.21 -25.87
C THR A 101 7.29 30.26 -26.45
N ASP A 102 8.16 31.10 -25.87
CA ASP A 102 9.60 31.00 -26.09
C ASP A 102 9.98 29.53 -25.99
N TRP A 103 10.57 28.97 -27.06
CA TRP A 103 11.09 27.60 -27.08
C TRP A 103 12.32 27.54 -26.13
N LYS A 104 12.06 27.57 -24.83
CA LYS A 104 13.06 27.42 -23.78
C LYS A 104 13.55 25.98 -23.83
N ARG A 105 14.73 25.77 -24.40
CA ARG A 105 15.61 24.58 -24.26
C ARG A 105 14.98 23.45 -23.44
N ASN A 106 14.10 22.67 -24.05
CA ASN A 106 13.37 21.64 -23.34
C ASN A 106 14.18 20.35 -23.34
N ASN A 107 15.22 20.35 -22.52
CA ASN A 107 16.11 19.22 -22.34
C ASN A 107 15.60 18.38 -21.19
N PHE A 108 15.20 17.15 -21.47
CA PHE A 108 14.79 16.22 -20.44
C PHE A 108 15.38 14.85 -20.68
N PHE A 109 15.62 14.15 -19.60
CA PHE A 109 15.99 12.76 -19.63
C PHE A 109 15.19 12.03 -18.57
N LYS A 110 14.49 10.98 -18.99
CA LYS A 110 13.65 10.15 -18.16
C LYS A 110 14.21 8.74 -18.20
N LEU A 111 14.40 8.18 -17.02
CA LEU A 111 14.70 6.77 -16.84
C LEU A 111 13.60 6.18 -15.97
N GLY A 112 13.13 5.02 -16.37
CA GLY A 112 12.09 4.30 -15.67
C GLY A 112 12.41 2.82 -15.66
N TYR A 113 12.06 2.19 -14.56
CA TYR A 113 12.02 0.74 -14.47
C TYR A 113 10.65 0.39 -13.95
N GLY A 114 9.78 -0.10 -14.85
CA GLY A 114 8.39 -0.41 -14.53
C GLY A 114 8.27 -1.70 -13.72
N ASN A 115 7.67 -2.74 -14.31
CA ASN A 115 7.32 -3.97 -13.61
C ASN A 115 8.51 -4.97 -13.48
N TYR A 116 9.67 -4.48 -13.02
CA TYR A 116 10.97 -5.19 -12.93
C TYR A 116 11.50 -5.84 -14.21
N LYS A 117 10.77 -5.74 -15.32
CA LYS A 117 11.08 -6.35 -16.63
C LYS A 117 10.91 -5.36 -17.78
N THR A 118 10.69 -4.09 -17.45
CA THR A 118 10.35 -3.03 -18.40
C THR A 118 11.26 -1.84 -18.21
N PRO A 119 12.51 -1.87 -18.72
CA PRO A 119 13.36 -0.70 -18.75
C PRO A 119 12.83 0.32 -19.77
N TYR A 120 12.85 1.58 -19.35
CA TYR A 120 12.43 2.73 -20.13
C TYR A 120 13.51 3.81 -20.04
N ALA A 121 13.94 4.32 -21.20
CA ALA A 121 14.83 5.45 -21.31
C ALA A 121 14.31 6.40 -22.39
N GLU A 122 14.17 7.68 -22.07
CA GLU A 122 13.77 8.71 -23.00
C GLU A 122 14.63 9.94 -22.78
N GLY A 123 15.24 10.46 -23.84
CA GLY A 123 15.98 11.71 -23.82
C GLY A 123 15.48 12.63 -24.91
N ASN A 124 15.34 13.92 -24.59
CA ASN A 124 15.11 14.98 -25.55
C ASN A 124 16.10 16.09 -25.30
N PHE A 125 16.71 16.56 -26.38
CA PHE A 125 17.59 17.70 -26.38
C PHE A 125 17.12 18.65 -27.49
N ALA A 126 16.69 19.85 -27.11
CA ALA A 126 16.18 20.85 -28.03
C ALA A 126 16.93 22.17 -27.82
N MET A 127 17.48 22.72 -28.90
CA MET A 127 18.17 24.00 -28.92
C MET A 127 17.69 24.82 -30.11
N GLY A 128 17.37 26.08 -29.88
CA GLY A 128 16.92 26.99 -30.92
C GLY A 128 16.16 28.18 -30.36
N ASP A 129 15.99 29.20 -31.19
CA ASP A 129 15.26 30.43 -30.86
C ASP A 129 13.81 30.37 -31.36
N GLY A 130 13.38 29.21 -31.90
CA GLY A 130 12.05 29.00 -32.47
C GLY A 130 11.80 29.68 -33.81
N GLU A 131 12.51 30.78 -34.12
CA GLU A 131 12.24 31.64 -35.27
C GLU A 131 13.25 31.46 -36.43
N ASN A 132 14.56 31.44 -36.14
CA ASN A 132 15.62 31.39 -37.17
C ASN A 132 16.39 30.06 -37.25
N SER A 133 16.40 29.27 -36.19
CA SER A 133 17.06 27.96 -36.17
C SER A 133 16.53 27.13 -35.00
N SER A 134 16.15 25.90 -35.30
CA SER A 134 15.75 24.90 -34.31
C SER A 134 16.39 23.56 -34.63
N PHE A 135 17.00 22.96 -33.61
CA PHE A 135 17.56 21.63 -33.65
C PHE A 135 16.99 20.83 -32.49
N THR A 136 16.35 19.71 -32.81
CA THR A 136 15.83 18.78 -31.81
C THR A 136 16.49 17.43 -32.01
N LEU A 137 16.75 16.73 -30.91
CA LEU A 137 17.22 15.36 -30.94
C LEU A 137 16.47 14.62 -29.84
N ARG A 138 15.70 13.61 -30.24
CA ARG A 138 14.93 12.78 -29.33
C ARG A 138 15.27 11.31 -29.54
N GLY A 139 15.51 10.63 -28.43
CA GLY A 139 15.74 9.19 -28.39
C GLY A 139 14.82 8.55 -27.36
N LEU A 140 14.20 7.43 -27.72
CA LEU A 140 13.36 6.64 -26.85
C LEU A 140 13.72 5.17 -27.00
N HIS A 141 13.90 4.48 -25.88
CA HIS A 141 14.10 3.05 -25.80
C HIS A 141 13.21 2.47 -24.71
N THR A 142 12.39 1.51 -25.08
CA THR A 142 11.59 0.73 -24.14
C THR A 142 11.63 -0.73 -24.54
N SER A 143 11.76 -1.60 -23.55
CA SER A 143 11.59 -3.03 -23.76
C SER A 143 10.71 -3.62 -22.67
N SER A 144 10.00 -4.70 -22.97
CA SER A 144 9.15 -5.39 -22.01
C SER A 144 9.11 -6.87 -22.34
N GLN A 145 9.42 -7.71 -21.35
CA GLN A 145 9.42 -9.17 -21.51
C GLN A 145 8.41 -9.80 -20.56
N GLY A 146 7.50 -10.59 -21.12
CA GLY A 146 6.49 -11.36 -20.39
C GLY A 146 6.98 -12.75 -19.97
N LYS A 147 6.09 -13.52 -19.33
CA LYS A 147 6.38 -14.91 -18.89
C LYS A 147 6.31 -15.91 -20.06
N LEU A 148 5.56 -15.57 -21.11
CA LEU A 148 5.36 -16.44 -22.27
C LEU A 148 6.49 -16.30 -23.30
N PRO A 149 6.87 -17.37 -24.03
CA PRO A 149 8.04 -17.38 -24.92
C PRO A 149 8.02 -16.31 -26.02
N GLN A 150 6.82 -15.93 -26.49
CA GLN A 150 6.62 -14.97 -27.58
C GLN A 150 6.18 -13.57 -27.11
N GLN A 151 6.09 -13.34 -25.80
CA GLN A 151 5.66 -12.05 -25.25
C GLN A 151 6.87 -11.14 -25.03
N LYS A 152 7.51 -10.71 -26.12
CA LYS A 152 8.66 -9.80 -26.09
C LYS A 152 8.35 -8.56 -26.91
N PHE A 153 8.49 -7.39 -26.29
CA PHE A 153 8.29 -6.09 -26.92
C PHE A 153 9.57 -5.26 -26.83
N TYR A 154 9.98 -4.69 -27.94
CA TYR A 154 11.12 -3.77 -28.01
C TYR A 154 10.72 -2.64 -28.95
N LYS A 155 10.91 -1.40 -28.49
CA LYS A 155 10.65 -0.21 -29.29
C LYS A 155 11.77 0.78 -29.06
N THR A 156 12.50 1.06 -30.12
CA THR A 156 13.55 2.07 -30.16
C THR A 156 13.18 3.08 -31.23
N GLU A 157 13.11 4.35 -30.85
CA GLU A 157 12.83 5.46 -31.75
C GLU A 157 13.93 6.50 -31.60
N ALA A 158 14.35 7.06 -32.73
CA ALA A 158 15.24 8.21 -32.79
C ALA A 158 14.64 9.20 -33.81
N SER A 159 14.58 10.47 -33.43
CA SER A 159 14.11 11.55 -34.30
C SER A 159 15.00 12.78 -34.13
N LEU A 160 15.33 13.42 -35.25
CA LEU A 160 15.92 14.76 -35.32
C LEU A 160 14.81 15.77 -35.66
#